data_AF-A0A958Z3F1-F1
#
_entry.id   AF-A0A958Z3F1-F1
#
_cell.length_a   1.000
_cell.length_b   1.000
_cell.length_c   1.000
_cell.angle_alpha   90.00
_cell.angle_beta   90.00
_cell.angle_gamma   90.00
#
_symmetry.space_group_name_H-M   'P 1'
#
loop_
_entity.id
_entity.type
_entity.pdbx_description
1 polymer ?
#
loop_
_entity_poly.entity_id
_entity_poly.type
_entity_poly.pdbx_seq_one_letter_code
_entity_poly.pdbx_strand_id
1 'polypeptide(L)'
;YRFYAEDMLHPNKTTIEIIWQKFSKVWIAPETNSLQKEIASVQNGLLHKPFNPESEEHLKFSEKLHQKISALQQQFPHIRF
;
A
#
# COMPACT_ATOMS: atom_id res chain seq x y z
N TYR A 1 -10.48 26.73 -9.06
CA TYR A 1 -11.50 25.75 -8.62
C TYR A 1 -10.86 24.85 -7.55
N ARG A 2 -11.42 24.76 -6.33
CA ARG A 2 -10.70 24.20 -5.15
C ARG A 2 -10.43 22.69 -5.20
N PHE A 3 -11.13 21.96 -6.07
CA PHE A 3 -11.08 20.50 -6.11
C PHE A 3 -10.34 19.92 -7.33
N TYR A 4 -9.91 20.76 -8.27
CA TYR A 4 -9.21 20.33 -9.49
C TYR A 4 -7.73 20.70 -9.39
N ALA A 5 -6.93 19.99 -10.16
CA ALA A 5 -5.56 20.33 -10.49
C ALA A 5 -5.52 21.57 -11.40
N GLU A 6 -4.31 22.00 -11.76
CA GLU A 6 -4.09 23.21 -12.58
C GLU A 6 -4.78 23.14 -13.95
N ASP A 7 -4.96 21.92 -14.49
CA ASP A 7 -5.67 21.66 -15.74
C ASP A 7 -7.19 21.86 -15.66
N MET A 8 -7.74 22.11 -14.46
CA MET A 8 -9.16 22.30 -14.18
C MET A 8 -10.07 21.12 -14.59
N LEU A 9 -9.49 19.95 -14.87
CA LEU A 9 -10.22 18.76 -15.32
C LEU A 9 -10.06 17.61 -14.34
N HIS A 10 -8.84 17.38 -13.83
CA HIS A 10 -8.55 16.27 -12.94
C HIS A 10 -8.67 16.69 -11.48
N PRO A 11 -9.11 15.81 -10.57
CA PRO A 11 -9.13 16.11 -9.15
C PRO A 11 -7.70 16.34 -8.63
N ASN A 12 -7.53 17.34 -7.77
CA ASN A 12 -6.26 17.50 -7.07
C ASN A 12 -6.07 16.41 -6.00
N LYS A 13 -4.84 16.27 -5.50
CA LYS A 13 -4.48 15.25 -4.50
C LYS A 13 -5.40 15.28 -3.27
N THR A 14 -5.70 16.46 -2.75
CA THR A 14 -6.61 16.63 -1.61
C THR A 14 -8.01 16.09 -1.90
N THR A 15 -8.51 16.31 -3.10
CA THR A 15 -9.84 15.84 -3.52
C THR A 15 -9.87 14.33 -3.67
N ILE A 16 -8.82 13.74 -4.26
CA ILE A 16 -8.66 12.28 -4.36
C ILE A 16 -8.69 11.65 -2.96
N GLU A 17 -7.94 12.21 -2.01
CA GLU A 17 -7.89 11.74 -0.62
C GLU A 17 -9.27 11.81 0.06
N ILE A 18 -9.99 12.92 -0.11
CA ILE A 18 -11.34 13.06 0.45
C ILE A 18 -12.29 11.99 -0.12
N ILE A 19 -12.26 11.76 -1.43
CA ILE A 19 -13.09 10.74 -2.08
C ILE A 19 -12.74 9.36 -1.52
N TRP A 20 -11.45 9.02 -1.44
CA TRP A 20 -10.99 7.76 -0.89
C TRP A 20 -11.46 7.56 0.56
N GLN A 21 -11.29 8.57 1.42
CA GLN A 21 -11.73 8.49 2.82
C GLN A 21 -13.24 8.26 2.94
N LYS A 22 -14.05 8.96 2.15
CA LYS A 22 -15.52 8.79 2.16
C LYS A 22 -15.92 7.41 1.64
N PHE A 23 -15.31 6.97 0.54
CA PHE A 23 -15.55 5.66 -0.04
C PHE A 23 -15.22 4.55 0.96
N SER A 24 -13.99 4.55 1.51
CA SER A 24 -13.52 3.53 2.44
C SER A 24 -14.36 3.48 3.71
N LYS A 25 -14.80 4.64 4.23
CA LYS A 25 -15.65 4.71 5.41
C LYS A 25 -17.02 4.02 5.21
N VAL A 26 -17.58 4.07 4.00
CA VAL A 26 -18.93 3.55 3.72
C VAL A 26 -18.89 2.10 3.26
N TRP A 27 -17.89 1.75 2.45
CA TRP A 27 -17.89 0.48 1.69
C TRP A 27 -16.88 -0.54 2.20
N ILE A 28 -15.91 -0.14 3.03
CA ILE A 28 -14.86 -1.05 3.49
C ILE A 28 -15.03 -1.30 4.98
N ALA A 29 -15.05 -2.59 5.34
CA ALA A 29 -15.19 -3.02 6.72
C ALA A 29 -14.01 -2.54 7.58
N PRO A 30 -14.24 -1.84 8.70
CA PRO A 30 -13.16 -1.23 9.50
C PRO A 30 -12.21 -2.27 10.12
N GLU A 31 -12.66 -3.52 10.29
CA GLU A 31 -11.85 -4.64 10.78
C GLU A 31 -10.72 -4.98 9.79
N THR A 32 -10.88 -4.67 8.51
CA THR A 32 -9.87 -4.93 7.47
C THR A 32 -8.74 -3.90 7.44
N ASN A 33 -8.82 -2.83 8.24
CA ASN A 33 -7.84 -1.73 8.21
C ASN A 33 -6.40 -2.21 8.52
N SER A 34 -6.23 -3.18 9.42
CA SER A 34 -4.90 -3.74 9.72
C SER A 34 -4.35 -4.50 8.52
N LEU A 35 -5.18 -5.36 7.91
CA LEU A 35 -4.82 -6.12 6.72
C LEU A 35 -4.44 -5.21 5.55
N GLN A 36 -5.22 -4.15 5.30
CA GLN A 36 -4.91 -3.17 4.26
C GLN A 36 -3.54 -2.50 4.48
N LYS A 37 -3.19 -2.15 5.72
CA LYS A 37 -1.88 -1.57 6.05
C LYS A 37 -0.74 -2.56 5.81
N GLU A 38 -0.93 -3.83 6.15
CA GLU A 38 0.06 -4.87 5.93
C GLU A 38 0.28 -5.12 4.44
N ILE A 39 -0.79 -5.24 3.65
CA ILE A 39 -0.73 -5.37 2.18
C ILE A 39 -0.03 -4.16 1.57
N ALA A 40 -0.39 -2.94 1.99
CA ALA A 40 0.26 -1.72 1.52
C ALA A 40 1.75 -1.66 1.88
N SER A 41 2.13 -2.12 3.08
CA SER A 41 3.54 -2.22 3.48
C SER A 41 4.31 -3.19 2.58
N VAL A 42 3.71 -4.31 2.21
CA VAL A 42 4.33 -5.29 1.30
C VAL A 42 4.48 -4.71 -0.10
N GLN A 43 3.42 -4.13 -0.68
CA GLN A 43 3.47 -3.53 -2.01
C GLN A 43 4.51 -2.40 -2.11
N ASN A 44 4.55 -1.51 -1.11
CA ASN A 44 5.57 -0.47 -1.06
C ASN A 44 6.99 -1.05 -0.95
N GLY A 45 7.15 -2.15 -0.20
CA GLY A 45 8.43 -2.84 -0.11
C GLY A 45 8.87 -3.48 -1.43
N LEU A 46 7.94 -4.04 -2.20
CA LEU A 46 8.22 -4.61 -3.52
C LEU A 46 8.54 -3.54 -4.58
N LEU A 47 7.97 -2.35 -4.45
CA LEU A 47 8.28 -1.19 -5.32
C LEU A 47 9.59 -0.50 -4.94
N HIS A 48 10.16 -0.81 -3.78
CA HIS A 48 11.40 -0.19 -3.33
C HIS A 48 12.57 -0.58 -4.22
N LYS A 49 13.31 0.42 -4.69
CA LYS A 49 14.56 0.23 -5.43
C LYS A 49 15.73 0.45 -4.49
N PRO A 50 16.49 -0.60 -4.11
CA PRO A 50 17.62 -0.44 -3.21
C PRO A 50 18.76 0.33 -3.89
N PHE A 51 19.42 1.17 -3.10
CA PHE A 51 20.64 1.86 -3.54
C PHE A 51 21.84 0.90 -3.59
N ASN A 52 21.96 0.02 -2.58
CA ASN A 52 22.95 -1.06 -2.55
C ASN A 52 22.23 -2.41 -2.31
N PRO A 53 21.96 -3.19 -3.38
CA PRO A 53 21.23 -4.46 -3.27
C PRO A 53 21.93 -5.53 -2.43
N GLU A 54 23.26 -5.46 -2.32
CA GLU A 54 24.08 -6.47 -1.61
C GLU A 54 24.35 -6.07 -0.16
N SER A 55 23.86 -4.91 0.30
CA SER A 55 24.05 -4.49 1.69
C SER A 55 23.31 -5.43 2.65
N GLU A 56 23.88 -5.63 3.84
CA GLU A 56 23.29 -6.48 4.87
C GLU A 56 21.90 -5.99 5.28
N GLU A 57 21.68 -4.67 5.32
CA GLU A 57 20.39 -4.06 5.63
C GLU A 57 19.34 -4.37 4.56
N HIS A 58 19.71 -4.28 3.28
CA HIS A 58 18.79 -4.62 2.20
C HIS A 58 18.44 -6.11 2.19
N LEU A 59 19.42 -6.99 2.41
CA LEU A 59 19.19 -8.43 2.52
C LEU A 59 18.24 -8.75 3.69
N LYS A 60 18.46 -8.15 4.87
CA LYS A 60 17.57 -8.28 6.03
C LYS A 60 16.17 -7.72 5.75
N PHE A 61 16.07 -6.60 5.03
CA PHE A 61 14.80 -6.03 4.62
C PHE A 61 14.04 -6.98 3.69
N SER A 62 14.73 -7.54 2.69
CA SER A 62 14.19 -8.50 1.74
C SER A 62 13.70 -9.75 2.44
N GLU A 63 14.47 -10.31 3.37
CA GLU A 63 14.06 -11.49 4.15
C GLU A 63 12.77 -11.19 4.95
N LYS A 64 12.72 -10.06 5.66
CA LYS A 64 11.51 -9.64 6.39
C LYS A 64 10.31 -9.41 5.48
N LEU A 65 10.53 -8.89 4.27
CA LEU A 65 9.47 -8.70 3.28
C LEU A 65 8.88 -10.05 2.83
N HIS A 66 9.74 -11.03 2.53
CA HIS A 66 9.31 -12.38 2.15
C HIS A 66 8.57 -13.10 3.29
N GLN A 67 8.99 -12.90 4.54
CA GLN A 67 8.29 -13.43 5.72
C GLN A 67 6.86 -12.85 5.83
N LYS A 68 6.70 -11.52 5.63
CA LYS A 68 5.37 -10.88 5.60
C LYS A 68 4.49 -11.41 4.47
N ILE A 69 5.05 -11.55 3.27
CA ILE A 69 4.35 -12.13 2.11
C ILE A 69 3.84 -13.53 2.45
N SER A 70 4.73 -14.38 2.97
CA SER A 70 4.41 -15.77 3.30
C SER A 70 3.32 -15.85 4.37
N ALA A 71 3.39 -15.02 5.41
CA ALA A 71 2.37 -14.96 6.46
C ALA A 71 0.99 -14.56 5.90
N LEU A 72 0.94 -13.55 5.04
CA LEU A 72 -0.31 -13.11 4.39
C LEU A 72 -0.87 -14.17 3.44
N GLN A 73 -0.02 -14.86 2.68
CA GLN A 73 -0.45 -15.95 1.79
C GLN A 73 -0.93 -17.18 2.57
N GLN A 74 -0.34 -17.47 3.73
CA GLN A 74 -0.81 -18.54 4.61
C GLN A 74 -2.19 -18.23 5.18
N GLN A 75 -2.41 -16.99 5.61
CA GLN A 75 -3.70 -16.55 6.13
C GLN A 75 -4.77 -16.40 5.04
N PHE A 76 -4.36 -15.97 3.84
CA PHE A 76 -5.22 -15.73 2.68
C PHE A 76 -4.63 -16.37 1.42
N PRO A 77 -4.86 -17.67 1.17
CA PRO A 77 -4.22 -18.43 0.08
C PRO A 77 -4.52 -17.93 -1.34
N HIS A 78 -5.53 -17.08 -1.50
CA HIS A 78 -5.90 -16.48 -2.78
C HIS A 78 -5.13 -15.19 -3.09
N ILE A 79 -4.41 -14.61 -2.12
CA ILE A 79 -3.62 -13.40 -2.32
C ILE A 79 -2.33 -13.73 -3.08
N ARG A 80 -2.03 -12.93 -4.10
CA ARG A 80 -0.78 -12.95 -4.86
C ARG A 80 -0.22 -11.54 -4.92
N PHE A 81 1.09 -11.43 -4.73
CA PHE A 81 1.85 -10.19 -4.78
C PHE A 81 2.71 -10.14 -6.05
#